data_AF-A0A212J573-F1
#
_entry.id   AF-A0A212J573-F1
#
_cell.length_a   1.000
_cell.length_b   1.000
_cell.length_c   1.000
_cell.angle_alpha   90.00
_cell.angle_beta   90.00
_cell.angle_gamma   90.00
#
_symmetry.space_group_name_H-M   'P 1'
#
loop_
_entity.id
_entity.type
_entity.pdbx_description
1 polymer ?
#
loop_
_entity_poly.entity_id
_entity_poly.type
_entity_poly.pdbx_seq_one_letter_code
_entity_poly.pdbx_strand_id
1 'polypeptide(L)'
;MSKRGSVSKIVAKADLEKLASLPSPYQLEEDKENMKNRLLYFETSRGCPYQCQYCLSSLEKGVRYFPNHHIVDNLSYFIRSNAKQIKFLDRTFNLNKDHTRFVFDFLIDHYRPGLSCQFEIYADLLTDESINYLNKNLPENYFRFEIGIQSTYEPTNIAVRRKQNFELLAGNIQKLMDGGRIDLHLDLIAGLPYETYERFVKSFNDVFRLKAKELQLGFLKMLRGTSLRRNADKYGYKYSLLAPYEIESNNDITHEELERIHDAEHALEKYWNSGKFSRTMQVLTDTYYKDRYFELFDEIGQYYNLHNLPHHGYRLEDIFLFLHNFLLSRGIDLFTELRTDYYSNFKIRPHGFWDDKIEKRERKQLLYQIGNDKPFLQKYGLNRKIIEKQAAIDIVENSDNEYLLTVFLQKDNSVEHLFLSYTFKE
;
A
#
# COMPACT_ATOMS: atom_id res chain seq x y z
N MET A 1 2.17 40.57 -12.23
CA MET A 1 1.61 41.01 -10.92
C MET A 1 0.09 41.00 -11.01
N SER A 2 -0.59 40.01 -10.43
CA SER A 2 -2.06 40.04 -10.30
C SER A 2 -2.44 41.20 -9.37
N LYS A 3 -3.22 42.17 -9.86
CA LYS A 3 -3.71 43.30 -9.04
C LYS A 3 -4.53 42.73 -7.89
N ARG A 4 -4.08 42.96 -6.65
CA ARG A 4 -4.71 42.49 -5.39
C ARG A 4 -6.20 42.85 -5.23
N GLY A 5 -6.77 43.69 -6.10
CA GLY A 5 -8.19 44.07 -6.12
C GLY A 5 -9.09 43.30 -7.11
N SER A 6 -8.55 42.41 -7.95
CA SER A 6 -9.32 41.73 -9.02
C SER A 6 -9.73 40.29 -8.70
N VAL A 7 -9.29 39.76 -7.56
CA VAL A 7 -9.54 38.35 -7.21
C VAL A 7 -10.77 38.27 -6.31
N SER A 8 -11.84 37.63 -6.82
CA SER A 8 -13.05 37.36 -6.05
C SER A 8 -12.72 36.57 -4.77
N LYS A 9 -13.31 36.98 -3.64
CA LYS A 9 -13.26 36.21 -2.39
C LYS A 9 -14.29 35.07 -2.36
N ILE A 10 -15.19 35.03 -3.35
CA ILE A 10 -16.20 33.98 -3.49
C ILE A 10 -15.54 32.82 -4.23
N VAL A 11 -15.48 31.67 -3.58
CA VAL A 11 -15.01 30.43 -4.22
C VAL A 11 -16.00 30.05 -5.32
N ALA A 12 -15.50 29.91 -6.55
CA ALA A 12 -16.32 29.46 -7.66
C ALA A 12 -16.81 28.04 -7.42
N LYS A 13 -18.13 27.82 -7.50
CA LYS A 13 -18.74 26.49 -7.36
C LYS A 13 -19.36 26.10 -8.70
N ALA A 14 -18.87 25.01 -9.28
CA ALA A 14 -19.46 24.47 -10.50
C ALA A 14 -20.81 23.81 -10.21
N ASP A 15 -21.84 24.06 -11.02
CA ASP A 15 -23.12 23.36 -10.91
C ASP A 15 -22.97 21.92 -11.44
N LEU A 16 -23.18 20.92 -10.59
CA LEU A 16 -22.95 19.52 -10.94
C LEU A 16 -24.02 18.96 -11.87
N GLU A 17 -25.27 19.45 -11.80
CA GLU A 17 -26.32 19.08 -12.76
C GLU A 17 -25.97 19.60 -14.15
N LYS A 18 -25.51 20.85 -14.22
CA LYS A 18 -25.03 21.42 -15.48
C LYS A 18 -23.84 20.63 -16.03
N LEU A 19 -22.86 20.29 -15.19
CA LEU A 19 -21.72 19.48 -15.63
C LEU A 19 -22.16 18.08 -16.11
N ALA A 20 -23.13 17.46 -15.45
CA ALA A 20 -23.65 16.15 -15.82
C ALA A 20 -24.34 16.14 -17.21
N SER A 21 -24.86 17.29 -17.67
CA SER A 21 -25.45 17.45 -19.01
C SER A 21 -24.44 17.69 -20.14
N LEU A 22 -23.17 17.92 -19.82
CA LEU A 22 -22.11 18.06 -20.82
C LEU A 22 -21.63 16.68 -21.30
N PRO A 23 -20.98 16.59 -22.48
CA PRO A 23 -20.33 15.36 -22.91
C PRO A 23 -19.40 14.81 -21.83
N SER A 24 -19.47 13.50 -21.59
CA SER A 24 -18.69 12.88 -20.53
C SER A 24 -17.19 13.04 -20.80
N PRO A 25 -16.41 13.55 -19.82
CA PRO A 25 -14.95 13.62 -19.94
C PRO A 25 -14.29 12.23 -19.85
N TYR A 26 -15.07 11.19 -19.55
CA TYR A 26 -14.60 9.82 -19.35
C TYR A 26 -14.74 8.94 -20.60
N GLN A 27 -15.45 9.42 -21.63
CA GLN A 27 -15.82 8.62 -22.82
C GLN A 27 -15.17 9.16 -24.10
N LEU A 28 -14.01 9.80 -23.97
CA LEU A 28 -13.24 10.32 -25.10
C LEU A 28 -12.73 9.15 -25.97
N GLU A 29 -12.86 9.28 -27.29
CA GLU A 29 -12.45 8.22 -28.22
C GLU A 29 -10.95 7.93 -28.14
N GLU A 30 -10.15 8.97 -27.90
CA GLU A 30 -8.68 8.89 -27.84
C GLU A 30 -8.18 8.09 -26.63
N ASP A 31 -9.01 7.96 -25.59
CA ASP A 31 -8.65 7.26 -24.36
C ASP A 31 -8.94 5.75 -24.41
N LYS A 32 -9.87 5.32 -25.26
CA LYS A 32 -10.41 3.93 -25.30
C LYS A 32 -9.34 2.85 -25.35
N GLU A 33 -8.35 2.98 -26.24
CA GLU A 33 -7.31 1.95 -26.43
C GLU A 33 -6.38 1.82 -25.21
N ASN A 34 -6.22 2.91 -24.45
CA ASN A 34 -5.25 3.03 -23.37
C ASN A 34 -5.85 2.79 -21.97
N MET A 35 -7.17 2.65 -21.84
CA MET A 35 -7.85 2.49 -20.53
C MET A 35 -7.29 1.32 -19.71
N LYS A 36 -6.94 0.19 -20.33
CA LYS A 36 -6.32 -0.98 -19.65
C LYS A 36 -5.00 -0.70 -18.93
N ASN A 37 -4.30 0.37 -19.32
CA ASN A 37 -2.98 0.73 -18.83
C ASN A 37 -3.00 1.99 -17.95
N ARG A 38 -4.20 2.54 -17.65
CA ARG A 38 -4.36 3.77 -16.89
C ARG A 38 -5.12 3.55 -15.59
N LEU A 39 -4.81 4.37 -14.60
CA LEU A 39 -5.64 4.58 -13.43
C LEU A 39 -6.76 5.55 -13.81
N LEU A 40 -8.01 5.09 -13.79
CA LEU A 40 -9.15 5.94 -14.13
C LEU A 40 -9.62 6.72 -12.91
N TYR A 41 -9.55 8.04 -12.98
CA TYR A 41 -10.09 8.89 -11.93
C TYR A 41 -11.58 9.13 -12.16
N PHE A 42 -12.38 8.99 -11.11
CA PHE A 42 -13.82 9.20 -11.18
C PHE A 42 -14.29 10.00 -9.97
N GLU A 43 -15.22 10.93 -10.17
CA GLU A 43 -15.80 11.70 -9.07
C GLU A 43 -17.31 11.45 -8.99
N THR A 44 -17.79 11.09 -7.81
CA THR A 44 -19.24 11.03 -7.53
C THR A 44 -19.73 12.22 -6.71
N SER A 45 -18.79 12.96 -6.11
CA SER A 45 -19.06 14.15 -5.31
C SER A 45 -17.89 15.14 -5.35
N ARG A 46 -18.19 16.41 -5.05
CA ARG A 46 -17.20 17.47 -4.89
C ARG A 46 -17.36 18.18 -3.56
N GLY A 47 -16.22 18.43 -2.91
CA GLY A 47 -16.13 19.11 -1.62
C GLY A 47 -15.78 18.18 -0.47
N CYS A 48 -15.64 18.76 0.71
CA CYS A 48 -15.36 18.05 1.95
C CYS A 48 -15.96 18.86 3.11
N PRO A 49 -16.63 18.25 4.10
CA PRO A 49 -17.19 19.00 5.22
C PRO A 49 -16.11 19.34 6.27
N TYR A 50 -14.96 18.66 6.21
CA TYR A 50 -13.89 18.79 7.18
C TYR A 50 -13.02 20.04 6.93
N GLN A 51 -12.45 20.56 8.01
CA GLN A 51 -11.68 21.81 7.99
C GLN A 51 -10.18 21.60 8.27
N CYS A 52 -9.64 20.47 7.83
CA CYS A 52 -8.24 20.11 8.05
C CYS A 52 -7.32 21.23 7.57
N GLN A 53 -6.44 21.73 8.44
CA GLN A 53 -5.72 22.98 8.21
C GLN A 53 -4.70 22.90 7.06
N TYR A 54 -4.24 21.70 6.72
CA TYR A 54 -3.27 21.42 5.66
C TYR A 54 -3.92 21.04 4.31
N CYS A 55 -5.24 20.88 4.23
CA CYS A 55 -5.92 20.33 3.06
C CYS A 55 -6.55 21.43 2.19
N LEU A 56 -6.39 21.35 0.87
CA LEU A 56 -7.06 22.29 -0.06
C LEU A 56 -8.57 22.08 -0.13
N SER A 57 -9.04 20.86 0.12
CA SER A 57 -10.47 20.54 0.13
C SER A 57 -11.22 21.28 1.25
N SER A 58 -10.52 21.77 2.27
CA SER A 58 -11.12 22.56 3.36
C SER A 58 -11.53 23.98 2.94
N LEU A 59 -11.20 24.42 1.72
CA LEU A 59 -11.52 25.75 1.21
C LEU A 59 -13.00 25.86 0.79
N GLU A 60 -13.57 24.76 0.33
CA GLU A 60 -15.01 24.66 0.07
C GLU A 60 -15.73 24.16 1.32
N LYS A 61 -16.99 24.59 1.50
CA LYS A 61 -17.86 24.10 2.57
C LYS A 61 -18.92 23.18 2.01
N GLY A 62 -19.07 22.03 2.65
CA GLY A 62 -20.07 21.02 2.34
C GLY A 62 -19.64 20.10 1.19
N VAL A 63 -20.53 19.18 0.85
CA VAL A 63 -20.36 18.21 -0.23
C VAL A 63 -21.56 18.29 -1.15
N ARG A 64 -21.31 18.14 -2.45
CA ARG A 64 -22.31 18.15 -3.51
C ARG A 64 -22.12 16.90 -4.34
N TYR A 65 -23.20 16.25 -4.73
CA TYR A 65 -23.18 14.95 -5.41
C TYR A 65 -23.58 15.13 -6.87
N PHE A 66 -22.95 14.35 -7.75
CA PHE A 66 -23.44 14.22 -9.12
C PHE A 66 -24.75 13.44 -9.13
N PRO A 67 -25.66 13.70 -10.09
CA PRO A 67 -26.90 12.97 -10.18
C PRO A 67 -26.67 11.49 -10.52
N ASN A 68 -27.54 10.61 -10.02
CA ASN A 68 -27.38 9.16 -10.13
C ASN A 68 -27.22 8.67 -11.58
N HIS A 69 -27.92 9.27 -12.54
CA HIS A 69 -27.80 8.90 -13.96
C HIS A 69 -26.37 9.11 -14.48
N HIS A 70 -25.75 10.25 -14.16
CA HIS A 70 -24.37 10.53 -14.55
C HIS A 70 -23.39 9.51 -13.96
N ILE A 71 -23.62 9.10 -12.70
CA ILE A 71 -22.78 8.12 -12.04
C ILE A 71 -22.90 6.75 -12.71
N VAL A 72 -24.14 6.28 -12.91
CA VAL A 72 -24.45 4.98 -13.50
C VAL A 72 -23.94 4.87 -14.93
N ASP A 73 -24.17 5.89 -15.76
CA ASP A 73 -23.77 5.84 -17.17
C ASP A 73 -22.25 5.72 -17.33
N ASN A 74 -21.49 6.51 -16.55
CA ASN A 74 -20.04 6.52 -16.63
C ASN A 74 -19.39 5.31 -15.97
N LEU A 75 -19.90 4.85 -14.81
CA LEU A 75 -19.42 3.61 -14.21
C LEU A 75 -19.74 2.40 -15.09
N SER A 76 -20.92 2.34 -15.70
CA SER A 76 -21.28 1.28 -16.66
C SER A 76 -20.31 1.26 -17.85
N TYR A 77 -19.88 2.43 -18.32
CA TYR A 77 -18.88 2.52 -19.37
C TYR A 77 -17.51 1.97 -18.90
N PHE A 78 -17.03 2.38 -17.73
CA PHE A 78 -15.77 1.87 -17.17
C PHE A 78 -15.78 0.37 -16.90
N ILE A 79 -16.85 -0.15 -16.32
CA ILE A 79 -17.00 -1.57 -16.02
C ILE A 79 -16.99 -2.40 -17.32
N ARG A 80 -17.66 -1.95 -18.38
CA ARG A 80 -17.66 -2.65 -19.69
C ARG A 80 -16.35 -2.49 -20.46
N SER A 81 -15.50 -1.54 -20.10
CA SER A 81 -14.19 -1.33 -20.73
C SER A 81 -13.18 -2.40 -20.29
N ASN A 82 -11.91 -2.25 -20.71
CA ASN A 82 -10.78 -3.07 -20.27
C ASN A 82 -9.97 -2.44 -19.12
N ALA A 83 -10.47 -1.37 -18.49
CA ALA A 83 -9.84 -0.70 -17.36
C ALA A 83 -9.52 -1.67 -16.23
N LYS A 84 -8.41 -1.51 -15.52
CA LYS A 84 -8.04 -2.38 -14.39
C LYS A 84 -8.35 -1.77 -13.04
N GLN A 85 -8.36 -0.44 -12.96
CA GLN A 85 -8.51 0.28 -11.70
C GLN A 85 -9.26 1.59 -11.88
N ILE A 86 -10.21 1.84 -10.98
CA ILE A 86 -10.94 3.11 -10.84
C ILE A 86 -10.57 3.70 -9.47
N LYS A 87 -10.01 4.92 -9.43
CA LYS A 87 -9.79 5.68 -8.19
C LYS A 87 -10.83 6.78 -8.07
N PHE A 88 -11.64 6.71 -7.02
CA PHE A 88 -12.62 7.73 -6.69
C PHE A 88 -11.91 8.96 -6.10
N LEU A 89 -12.23 10.14 -6.62
CA LEU A 89 -11.66 11.44 -6.21
C LEU A 89 -12.39 12.07 -5.02
N ASP A 90 -13.46 11.44 -4.58
CA ASP A 90 -14.28 11.82 -3.43
C ASP A 90 -13.46 11.80 -2.15
N ARG A 91 -13.22 12.98 -1.55
CA ARG A 91 -12.33 13.15 -0.38
C ARG A 91 -12.80 12.47 0.90
N THR A 92 -14.08 12.16 0.96
CA THR A 92 -14.72 11.43 2.06
C THR A 92 -15.90 10.73 1.43
N PHE A 93 -15.62 9.63 0.72
CA PHE A 93 -16.62 8.92 -0.07
C PHE A 93 -17.82 8.49 0.79
N ASN A 94 -17.56 7.99 1.99
CA ASN A 94 -18.57 7.43 2.89
C ASN A 94 -19.31 8.47 3.78
N LEU A 95 -19.33 9.74 3.39
CA LEU A 95 -19.98 10.80 4.18
C LEU A 95 -21.51 10.68 4.21
N ASN A 96 -22.13 10.44 3.05
CA ASN A 96 -23.58 10.28 2.92
C ASN A 96 -23.90 8.79 2.76
N LYS A 97 -24.63 8.24 3.73
CA LYS A 97 -24.91 6.79 3.78
C LYS A 97 -25.69 6.29 2.56
N ASP A 98 -26.70 7.04 2.11
CA ASP A 98 -27.54 6.65 0.98
C ASP A 98 -26.75 6.67 -0.33
N HIS A 99 -25.94 7.71 -0.55
CA HIS A 99 -25.03 7.81 -1.70
C HIS A 99 -24.01 6.67 -1.71
N THR A 100 -23.38 6.43 -0.56
CA THR A 100 -22.38 5.37 -0.40
C THR A 100 -22.98 4.02 -0.72
N ARG A 101 -24.15 3.73 -0.15
CA ARG A 101 -24.89 2.49 -0.37
C ARG A 101 -25.26 2.33 -1.84
N PHE A 102 -25.80 3.38 -2.47
CA PHE A 102 -26.16 3.39 -3.88
C PHE A 102 -24.99 3.01 -4.79
N VAL A 103 -23.82 3.66 -4.61
CA VAL A 103 -22.65 3.38 -5.46
C VAL A 103 -22.05 2.00 -5.16
N PHE A 104 -21.95 1.61 -3.89
CA PHE A 104 -21.43 0.30 -3.52
C PHE A 104 -22.31 -0.84 -4.05
N ASP A 105 -23.63 -0.74 -3.90
CA ASP A 105 -24.58 -1.74 -4.43
C ASP A 105 -24.44 -1.83 -5.95
N PHE A 106 -24.42 -0.69 -6.65
CA PHE A 106 -24.23 -0.68 -8.10
C PHE A 106 -22.93 -1.38 -8.54
N LEU A 107 -21.81 -1.09 -7.85
CA LEU A 107 -20.51 -1.70 -8.15
C LEU A 107 -20.46 -3.19 -7.84
N ILE A 108 -21.12 -3.64 -6.77
CA ILE A 108 -21.21 -5.06 -6.39
C ILE A 108 -22.05 -5.82 -7.41
N ASP A 109 -23.22 -5.29 -7.77
CA ASP A 109 -24.15 -5.90 -8.74
C ASP A 109 -23.53 -6.03 -10.15
N HIS A 110 -22.61 -5.12 -10.49
CA HIS A 110 -21.93 -5.08 -11.79
C HIS A 110 -20.44 -5.46 -11.69
N TYR A 111 -20.07 -6.27 -10.70
CA TYR A 111 -18.69 -6.70 -10.54
C TYR A 111 -18.13 -7.35 -11.81
N ARG A 112 -16.93 -6.92 -12.21
CA ARG A 112 -16.17 -7.53 -13.30
C ARG A 112 -14.82 -8.03 -12.77
N PRO A 113 -14.49 -9.33 -12.97
CA PRO A 113 -13.20 -9.88 -12.57
C PRO A 113 -12.00 -9.08 -13.08
N GLY A 114 -11.05 -8.79 -12.18
CA GLY A 114 -9.83 -8.04 -12.51
C GLY A 114 -10.01 -6.51 -12.59
N LEU A 115 -11.19 -5.97 -12.25
CA LEU A 115 -11.38 -4.56 -11.92
C LEU A 115 -11.15 -4.35 -10.42
N SER A 116 -10.49 -3.27 -10.03
CA SER A 116 -10.46 -2.78 -8.65
C SER A 116 -10.94 -1.33 -8.53
N CYS A 117 -11.54 -0.99 -7.38
CA CYS A 117 -12.08 0.32 -7.07
C CYS A 117 -11.44 0.85 -5.77
N GLN A 118 -10.80 2.02 -5.83
CA GLN A 118 -10.14 2.67 -4.70
C GLN A 118 -10.93 3.88 -4.21
N PHE A 119 -11.14 3.97 -2.89
CA PHE A 119 -11.92 5.02 -2.26
C PHE A 119 -11.16 5.67 -1.11
N GLU A 120 -11.23 6.99 -0.97
CA GLU A 120 -10.85 7.70 0.26
C GLU A 120 -12.05 7.71 1.22
N ILE A 121 -11.93 7.07 2.38
CA ILE A 121 -13.02 6.95 3.38
C ILE A 121 -12.58 7.38 4.78
N TYR A 122 -13.57 7.65 5.64
CA TYR A 122 -13.36 7.81 7.07
C TYR A 122 -13.91 6.58 7.79
N ALA A 123 -13.03 5.73 8.34
CA ALA A 123 -13.43 4.49 8.99
C ALA A 123 -14.35 4.73 10.20
N ASP A 124 -14.24 5.87 10.89
CA ASP A 124 -15.10 6.27 12.03
C ASP A 124 -16.59 6.38 11.65
N LEU A 125 -16.91 6.56 10.37
CA LEU A 125 -18.28 6.66 9.87
C LEU A 125 -18.90 5.29 9.56
N LEU A 126 -18.10 4.21 9.55
CA LEU A 126 -18.59 2.87 9.28
C LEU A 126 -19.25 2.27 10.51
N THR A 127 -20.46 1.75 10.32
CA THR A 127 -21.18 0.98 11.33
C THR A 127 -20.86 -0.51 11.21
N ASP A 128 -21.07 -1.28 12.27
CA ASP A 128 -20.92 -2.75 12.24
C ASP A 128 -21.78 -3.38 11.13
N GLU A 129 -22.98 -2.86 10.90
CA GLU A 129 -23.84 -3.28 9.80
C GLU A 129 -23.18 -3.06 8.43
N SER A 130 -22.55 -1.90 8.22
CA SER A 130 -21.87 -1.58 6.96
C SER A 130 -20.65 -2.46 6.74
N ILE A 131 -19.86 -2.70 7.79
CA ILE A 131 -18.67 -3.55 7.72
C ILE A 131 -19.08 -5.01 7.42
N ASN A 132 -20.08 -5.53 8.14
CA ASN A 132 -20.61 -6.88 7.90
C ASN A 132 -21.18 -7.04 6.49
N TYR A 133 -21.87 -6.01 5.98
CA TYR A 133 -22.37 -5.99 4.62
C TYR A 133 -21.22 -6.10 3.60
N LEU A 134 -20.16 -5.29 3.76
CA LEU A 134 -19.01 -5.31 2.87
C LEU A 134 -18.26 -6.64 2.93
N ASN A 135 -17.98 -7.16 4.13
CA ASN A 135 -17.27 -8.43 4.32
C ASN A 135 -18.03 -9.63 3.73
N LYS A 136 -19.37 -9.58 3.71
CA LYS A 136 -20.21 -10.64 3.15
C LYS A 136 -20.34 -10.59 1.63
N ASN A 137 -20.46 -9.40 1.05
CA ASN A 137 -20.88 -9.24 -0.35
C ASN A 137 -19.75 -8.87 -1.31
N LEU A 138 -18.61 -8.37 -0.82
CA LEU A 138 -17.50 -7.99 -1.69
C LEU A 138 -16.70 -9.20 -2.19
N PRO A 139 -16.43 -9.28 -3.50
CA PRO A 139 -15.35 -10.09 -4.04
C PRO A 139 -13.99 -9.66 -3.49
N GLU A 140 -13.07 -10.62 -3.37
CA GLU A 140 -11.68 -10.34 -2.98
C GLU A 140 -10.98 -9.46 -4.01
N ASN A 141 -10.05 -8.60 -3.54
CA ASN A 141 -9.25 -7.70 -4.36
C ASN A 141 -10.07 -6.70 -5.21
N TYR A 142 -11.37 -6.52 -4.90
CA TYR A 142 -12.21 -5.57 -5.63
C TYR A 142 -12.10 -4.17 -5.03
N PHE A 143 -12.32 -4.02 -3.73
CA PHE A 143 -12.30 -2.72 -3.07
C PHE A 143 -11.00 -2.47 -2.33
N ARG A 144 -10.51 -1.23 -2.46
CA ARG A 144 -9.38 -0.71 -1.71
C ARG A 144 -9.78 0.57 -0.99
N PHE A 145 -9.57 0.64 0.32
CA PHE A 145 -9.88 1.81 1.12
C PHE A 145 -8.61 2.51 1.58
N GLU A 146 -8.55 3.81 1.29
CA GLU A 146 -7.53 4.75 1.76
C GLU A 146 -8.12 5.50 2.97
N ILE A 147 -7.50 5.33 4.13
CA ILE A 147 -7.94 5.88 5.41
C ILE A 147 -6.83 6.77 5.95
N GLY A 148 -7.07 8.07 5.90
CA GLY A 148 -6.15 9.03 6.50
C GLY A 148 -6.21 8.97 8.03
N ILE A 149 -5.15 8.56 8.71
CA ILE A 149 -5.03 8.67 10.17
C ILE A 149 -4.27 9.94 10.51
N GLN A 150 -3.22 10.24 9.76
CA GLN A 150 -2.41 11.46 9.79
C GLN A 150 -1.54 11.60 11.04
N SER A 151 -2.12 11.47 12.24
CA SER A 151 -1.41 11.37 13.52
C SER A 151 -2.31 10.67 14.55
N THR A 152 -1.71 9.87 15.44
CA THR A 152 -2.43 9.30 16.61
C THR A 152 -2.36 10.22 17.83
N TYR A 153 -1.67 11.36 17.72
CA TYR A 153 -1.48 12.30 18.81
C TYR A 153 -2.57 13.39 18.82
N GLU A 154 -3.37 13.41 19.88
CA GLU A 154 -4.54 14.29 19.97
C GLU A 154 -4.21 15.80 19.88
N PRO A 155 -3.15 16.32 20.53
CA PRO A 155 -2.76 17.72 20.36
C PRO A 155 -2.46 18.12 18.90
N THR A 156 -1.81 17.23 18.14
CA THR A 156 -1.58 17.41 16.69
C THR A 156 -2.91 17.48 15.96
N ASN A 157 -3.80 16.51 16.20
CA ASN A 157 -5.13 16.43 15.59
C ASN A 157 -5.98 17.69 15.84
N ILE A 158 -5.98 18.19 17.08
CA ILE A 158 -6.65 19.45 17.45
C ILE A 158 -6.05 20.63 16.68
N ALA A 159 -4.72 20.73 16.61
CA ALA A 159 -4.02 21.83 15.93
C ALA A 159 -4.38 21.91 14.45
N VAL A 160 -4.46 20.76 13.79
CA VAL A 160 -4.80 20.66 12.36
C VAL A 160 -6.30 20.53 12.12
N ARG A 161 -7.14 20.64 13.16
CA ARG A 161 -8.61 20.48 13.11
C ARG A 161 -9.06 19.18 12.45
N ARG A 162 -8.31 18.11 12.68
CA ARG A 162 -8.70 16.75 12.32
C ARG A 162 -9.39 16.14 13.54
N LYS A 163 -10.70 15.92 13.47
CA LYS A 163 -11.44 15.22 14.51
C LYS A 163 -11.49 13.75 14.14
N GLN A 164 -10.92 12.90 14.99
CA GLN A 164 -10.97 11.45 14.85
C GLN A 164 -10.95 10.80 16.23
N ASN A 165 -11.48 9.59 16.34
CA ASN A 165 -11.33 8.75 17.52
C ASN A 165 -10.48 7.54 17.13
N PHE A 166 -9.21 7.52 17.53
CA PHE A 166 -8.27 6.49 17.07
C PHE A 166 -8.68 5.09 17.50
N GLU A 167 -9.23 4.91 18.71
CA GLU A 167 -9.67 3.62 19.20
C GLU A 167 -10.84 3.05 18.37
N LEU A 168 -11.82 3.89 18.04
CA LEU A 168 -12.93 3.52 17.16
C LEU A 168 -12.44 3.23 15.74
N LEU A 169 -11.58 4.10 15.22
CA LEU A 169 -10.96 3.97 13.90
C LEU A 169 -10.23 2.63 13.76
N ALA A 170 -9.35 2.33 14.72
CA ALA A 170 -8.57 1.11 14.77
C ALA A 170 -9.47 -0.12 14.90
N GLY A 171 -10.52 -0.06 15.74
CA GLY A 171 -11.50 -1.14 15.87
C GLY A 171 -12.25 -1.43 14.56
N ASN A 172 -12.62 -0.40 13.80
CA ASN A 172 -13.27 -0.56 12.50
C ASN A 172 -12.30 -1.08 11.42
N ILE A 173 -11.04 -0.62 11.43
CA ILE A 173 -9.98 -1.16 10.56
C ILE A 173 -9.80 -2.65 10.82
N GLN A 174 -9.69 -3.08 12.08
CA GLN A 174 -9.50 -4.49 12.41
C GLN A 174 -10.65 -5.34 11.90
N LYS A 175 -11.90 -4.91 12.10
CA LYS A 175 -13.10 -5.63 11.60
C LYS A 175 -13.13 -5.74 10.07
N LEU A 176 -12.65 -4.74 9.34
CA LEU A 176 -12.51 -4.80 7.88
C LEU A 176 -11.42 -5.79 7.46
N MET A 177 -10.27 -5.78 8.16
CA MET A 177 -9.16 -6.70 7.89
C MET A 177 -9.52 -8.15 8.19
N ASP A 178 -10.22 -8.42 9.30
CA ASP A 178 -10.68 -9.75 9.68
C ASP A 178 -11.62 -10.36 8.63
N GLY A 179 -12.30 -9.51 7.86
CA GLY A 179 -13.13 -9.93 6.73
C GLY A 179 -12.34 -10.43 5.51
N GLY A 180 -11.07 -10.02 5.36
CA GLY A 180 -10.18 -10.48 4.29
C GLY A 180 -10.60 -10.10 2.86
N ARG A 181 -11.56 -9.18 2.69
CA ARG A 181 -12.10 -8.79 1.37
C ARG A 181 -11.54 -7.49 0.81
N ILE A 182 -11.15 -6.56 1.68
CA ILE A 182 -10.81 -5.18 1.34
C ILE A 182 -9.34 -4.94 1.60
N ASP A 183 -8.64 -4.39 0.60
CA ASP A 183 -7.29 -3.89 0.78
C ASP A 183 -7.32 -2.55 1.53
N LEU A 184 -6.59 -2.44 2.63
CA LEU A 184 -6.50 -1.19 3.40
C LEU A 184 -5.16 -0.51 3.19
N HIS A 185 -5.26 0.80 2.98
CA HIS A 185 -4.16 1.73 2.86
C HIS A 185 -4.33 2.80 3.95
N LEU A 186 -3.38 2.89 4.87
CA LEU A 186 -3.44 3.84 5.99
C LEU A 186 -2.42 4.95 5.77
N ASP A 187 -2.81 6.20 6.00
CA ASP A 187 -1.90 7.34 5.79
C ASP A 187 -1.51 8.01 7.11
N LEU A 188 -0.23 8.36 7.24
CA LEU A 188 0.32 9.26 8.25
C LEU A 188 0.93 10.50 7.60
N ILE A 189 1.01 11.62 8.33
CA ILE A 189 1.74 12.82 7.86
C ILE A 189 2.84 13.18 8.85
N ALA A 190 4.09 13.17 8.38
CA ALA A 190 5.23 13.71 9.10
C ALA A 190 5.25 15.25 9.03
N GLY A 191 5.66 15.88 10.14
CA GLY A 191 5.85 17.33 10.19
C GLY A 191 4.63 18.17 10.55
N LEU A 192 3.56 17.55 11.05
CA LEU A 192 2.43 18.28 11.62
C LEU A 192 2.84 19.06 12.89
N PRO A 193 2.11 20.11 13.28
CA PRO A 193 2.39 20.85 14.51
C PRO A 193 2.31 19.94 15.75
N TYR A 194 3.22 20.12 16.69
CA TYR A 194 3.36 19.33 17.93
C TYR A 194 3.78 17.86 17.71
N GLU A 195 4.09 17.47 16.48
CA GLU A 195 4.56 16.14 16.14
C GLU A 195 6.10 16.12 16.12
N THR A 196 6.72 15.85 17.28
CA THR A 196 8.17 15.59 17.36
C THR A 196 8.53 14.27 16.69
N TYR A 197 9.82 14.03 16.47
CA TYR A 197 10.31 12.76 15.94
C TYR A 197 9.80 11.57 16.77
N GLU A 198 9.93 11.60 18.10
CA GLU A 198 9.46 10.51 18.97
C GLU A 198 7.93 10.33 18.93
N ARG A 199 7.19 11.44 18.74
CA ARG A 199 5.73 11.37 18.57
C ARG A 199 5.36 10.72 17.26
N PHE A 200 6.04 11.09 16.18
CA PHE A 200 5.86 10.44 14.89
C PHE A 200 6.19 8.94 14.96
N VAL A 201 7.30 8.55 15.59
CA VAL A 201 7.65 7.12 15.81
C VAL A 201 6.53 6.38 16.55
N LYS A 202 5.95 7.01 17.59
CA LYS A 202 4.80 6.42 18.28
C LYS A 202 3.58 6.29 17.37
N SER A 203 3.22 7.35 16.63
CA SER A 203 2.12 7.34 15.66
C SER A 203 2.31 6.25 14.61
N PHE A 204 3.52 6.10 14.10
CA PHE A 204 3.90 5.03 13.17
C PHE A 204 3.66 3.66 13.79
N ASN A 205 4.20 3.40 14.99
CA ASN A 205 4.09 2.09 15.63
C ASN A 205 2.64 1.74 15.99
N ASP A 206 1.85 2.72 16.43
CA ASP A 206 0.42 2.55 16.74
C ASP A 206 -0.37 2.12 15.49
N VAL A 207 -0.11 2.75 14.34
CA VAL A 207 -0.79 2.44 13.08
C VAL A 207 -0.26 1.14 12.46
N PHE A 208 1.06 0.94 12.43
CA PHE A 208 1.68 -0.24 11.85
C PHE A 208 1.29 -1.52 12.59
N ARG A 209 0.98 -1.44 13.90
CA ARG A 209 0.45 -2.59 14.67
C ARG A 209 -0.81 -3.19 14.05
N LEU A 210 -1.61 -2.40 13.32
CA LEU A 210 -2.79 -2.88 12.60
C LEU A 210 -2.40 -3.79 11.43
N LYS A 211 -1.16 -3.73 10.93
CA LYS A 211 -0.61 -4.52 9.81
C LYS A 211 -1.44 -4.43 8.54
N ALA A 212 -1.98 -3.25 8.25
CA ALA A 212 -2.65 -2.98 6.99
C ALA A 212 -1.71 -3.26 5.81
N LYS A 213 -2.31 -3.61 4.65
CA LYS A 213 -1.57 -3.97 3.44
C LYS A 213 -0.55 -2.91 3.04
N GLU A 214 -0.93 -1.64 3.19
CA GLU A 214 -0.06 -0.50 2.90
C GLU A 214 -0.17 0.55 4.02
N LEU A 215 0.97 1.13 4.39
CA LEU A 215 1.08 2.31 5.24
C LEU A 215 1.86 3.37 4.46
N GLN A 216 1.22 4.49 4.12
CA GLN A 216 1.87 5.61 3.44
C GLN A 216 2.31 6.65 4.45
N LEU A 217 3.57 7.05 4.33
CA LEU A 217 4.08 8.23 5.00
C LEU A 217 4.03 9.40 4.01
N GLY A 218 3.16 10.36 4.31
CA GLY A 218 3.13 11.64 3.64
C GLY A 218 4.00 12.65 4.36
N PHE A 219 4.66 13.53 3.62
CA PHE A 219 5.40 14.65 4.19
C PHE A 219 4.58 15.92 4.05
N LEU A 220 4.49 16.71 5.12
CA LEU A 220 3.63 17.88 5.13
C LEU A 220 4.05 18.86 4.02
N LYS A 221 3.06 19.22 3.18
CA LYS A 221 3.22 20.21 2.13
C LYS A 221 2.48 21.49 2.49
N MET A 222 3.19 22.62 2.40
CA MET A 222 2.66 23.95 2.65
C MET A 222 1.92 24.47 1.41
N LEU A 223 0.76 23.86 1.12
CA LEU A 223 -0.04 24.17 -0.06
C LEU A 223 -0.59 25.61 -0.03
N ARG A 224 -0.61 26.27 -1.19
CA ARG A 224 -1.11 27.65 -1.30
C ARG A 224 -2.60 27.72 -0.98
N GLY A 225 -2.97 28.61 -0.06
CA GLY A 225 -4.36 28.82 0.33
C GLY A 225 -4.79 28.04 1.58
N THR A 226 -4.02 27.07 2.05
CA THR A 226 -4.34 26.33 3.27
C THR A 226 -4.16 27.20 4.51
N SER A 227 -4.85 26.84 5.59
CA SER A 227 -4.78 27.59 6.84
C SER A 227 -3.46 27.38 7.56
N LEU A 228 -2.89 26.18 7.47
CA LEU A 228 -1.60 25.87 8.06
C LEU A 228 -0.49 26.73 7.43
N ARG A 229 -0.50 26.90 6.10
CA ARG A 229 0.44 27.79 5.41
C ARG A 229 0.31 29.25 5.84
N ARG A 230 -0.91 29.74 6.07
CA ARG A 230 -1.12 31.12 6.58
C ARG A 230 -0.58 31.31 7.99
N ASN A 231 -0.55 30.24 8.79
CA ASN A 231 -0.05 30.23 10.15
C ASN A 231 1.34 29.60 10.24
N ALA A 232 2.12 29.59 9.15
CA ALA A 232 3.44 28.95 9.10
C ALA A 232 4.37 29.48 10.21
N ASP A 233 4.43 30.81 10.37
CA ASP A 233 5.28 31.50 11.34
C ASP A 233 4.95 31.10 12.78
N LYS A 234 3.67 30.80 13.08
CA LYS A 234 3.23 30.38 14.41
C LYS A 234 3.93 29.09 14.86
N TYR A 235 4.21 28.20 13.92
CA TYR A 235 4.80 26.88 14.16
C TYR A 235 6.26 26.80 13.70
N GLY A 236 6.85 27.92 13.30
CA GLY A 236 8.25 28.01 12.88
C GLY A 236 8.59 27.23 11.61
N TYR A 237 7.63 27.04 10.71
CA TYR A 237 7.85 26.25 9.50
C TYR A 237 8.87 26.89 8.55
N LYS A 238 9.88 26.09 8.16
CA LYS A 238 10.69 26.30 6.95
C LYS A 238 10.22 25.32 5.89
N TYR A 239 10.08 25.76 4.64
CA TYR A 239 9.52 24.95 3.57
C TYR A 239 9.88 25.48 2.19
N SER A 240 9.88 24.58 1.21
CA SER A 240 10.19 24.91 -0.17
C SER A 240 9.14 25.85 -0.79
N LEU A 241 9.60 26.90 -1.46
CA LEU A 241 8.73 27.80 -2.23
C LEU A 241 8.37 27.25 -3.62
N LEU A 242 9.05 26.19 -4.05
CA LEU A 242 8.78 25.47 -5.30
C LEU A 242 7.91 24.25 -5.01
N ALA A 243 7.12 23.83 -5.99
CA ALA A 243 6.38 22.58 -5.89
C ALA A 243 7.37 21.41 -5.69
N PRO A 244 7.11 20.47 -4.76
CA PRO A 244 5.82 20.19 -4.11
C PRO A 244 5.50 20.96 -2.81
N TYR A 245 6.28 21.97 -2.44
CA TYR A 245 6.11 22.82 -1.23
C TYR A 245 6.29 22.08 0.10
N GLU A 246 7.11 21.04 0.12
CA GLU A 246 7.39 20.26 1.31
C GLU A 246 8.07 21.09 2.40
N ILE A 247 7.83 20.74 3.66
CA ILE A 247 8.53 21.36 4.78
C ILE A 247 9.97 20.86 4.85
N GLU A 248 10.86 21.71 5.36
CA GLU A 248 12.25 21.36 5.68
C GLU A 248 12.42 21.14 7.18
N SER A 249 11.70 21.91 8.00
CA SER A 249 11.67 21.77 9.47
C SER A 249 10.54 22.61 10.07
N ASN A 250 10.28 22.44 11.36
CA ASN A 250 9.44 23.34 12.15
C ASN A 250 9.97 23.46 13.60
N ASN A 251 9.17 23.99 14.53
CA ASN A 251 9.56 24.10 15.95
C ASN A 251 9.68 22.75 16.69
N ASP A 252 9.02 21.70 16.18
CA ASP A 252 8.86 20.41 16.82
C ASP A 252 9.74 19.30 16.19
N ILE A 253 10.11 19.45 14.91
CA ILE A 253 10.95 18.49 14.18
C ILE A 253 12.01 19.19 13.32
N THR A 254 13.23 18.69 13.40
CA THR A 254 14.40 19.18 12.66
C THR A 254 14.43 18.65 11.23
N HIS A 255 15.33 19.22 10.42
CA HIS A 255 15.54 18.76 9.06
C HIS A 255 16.13 17.35 9.03
N GLU A 256 17.12 17.09 9.88
CA GLU A 256 17.79 15.80 9.99
C GLU A 256 16.83 14.68 10.42
N GLU A 257 15.89 14.97 11.32
CA GLU A 257 14.84 14.02 11.73
C GLU A 257 13.83 13.75 10.61
N LEU A 258 13.48 14.76 9.81
CA LEU A 258 12.60 14.58 8.65
C LEU A 258 13.27 13.74 7.57
N GLU A 259 14.54 14.00 7.25
CA GLU A 259 15.33 13.17 6.32
C GLU A 259 15.39 11.72 6.80
N ARG A 260 15.57 11.50 8.10
CA ARG A 260 15.54 10.15 8.68
C ARG A 260 14.18 9.45 8.51
N ILE A 261 13.07 10.20 8.59
CA ILE A 261 11.74 9.66 8.26
C ILE A 261 11.59 9.38 6.75
N HIS A 262 12.19 10.19 5.89
CA HIS A 262 12.25 9.93 4.44
C HIS A 262 12.97 8.62 4.13
N ASP A 263 14.10 8.37 4.77
CA ASP A 263 14.85 7.12 4.60
C ASP A 263 14.05 5.90 5.07
N ALA A 264 13.34 6.03 6.19
CA ALA A 264 12.43 5.00 6.68
C ALA A 264 11.23 4.78 5.73
N GLU A 265 10.64 5.84 5.17
CA GLU A 265 9.58 5.73 4.15
C GLU A 265 10.07 4.95 2.93
N HIS A 266 11.29 5.24 2.48
CA HIS A 266 11.88 4.57 1.35
C HIS A 266 12.11 3.08 1.60
N ALA A 267 12.42 2.68 2.83
CA ALA A 267 12.49 1.28 3.23
C ALA A 267 11.09 0.65 3.33
N LEU A 268 10.13 1.34 3.93
CA LEU A 268 8.74 0.90 4.06
C LEU A 268 8.10 0.59 2.70
N GLU A 269 8.24 1.49 1.73
CA GLU A 269 7.73 1.32 0.37
C GLU A 269 8.33 0.07 -0.31
N LYS A 270 9.65 -0.12 -0.14
CA LYS A 270 10.37 -1.23 -0.76
C LYS A 270 10.01 -2.57 -0.16
N TYR A 271 9.94 -2.65 1.17
CA TYR A 271 9.94 -3.92 1.89
C TYR A 271 8.56 -4.32 2.43
N TRP A 272 7.72 -3.36 2.84
CA TRP A 272 6.35 -3.64 3.28
C TRP A 272 5.32 -3.41 2.17
N ASN A 273 5.17 -2.17 1.68
CA ASN A 273 4.08 -1.80 0.75
C ASN A 273 4.18 -2.52 -0.60
N SER A 274 5.39 -2.89 -1.04
CA SER A 274 5.56 -3.67 -2.26
C SER A 274 4.93 -5.09 -2.20
N GLY A 275 4.71 -5.62 -1.00
CA GLY A 275 4.22 -6.98 -0.76
C GLY A 275 5.20 -8.09 -1.13
N LYS A 276 6.41 -7.76 -1.58
CA LYS A 276 7.38 -8.73 -2.12
C LYS A 276 8.11 -9.55 -1.07
N PHE A 277 8.11 -9.07 0.19
CA PHE A 277 8.86 -9.63 1.32
C PHE A 277 7.91 -10.05 2.46
N SER A 278 6.68 -10.46 2.13
CA SER A 278 5.61 -10.63 3.11
C SER A 278 5.97 -11.58 4.26
N ARG A 279 6.62 -12.72 3.98
CA ARG A 279 7.02 -13.67 5.02
C ARG A 279 8.17 -13.14 5.85
N THR A 280 9.18 -12.59 5.19
CA THR A 280 10.36 -12.02 5.85
C THR A 280 9.96 -10.88 6.78
N MET A 281 9.13 -9.94 6.30
CA MET A 281 8.63 -8.82 7.09
C MET A 281 7.75 -9.28 8.24
N GLN A 282 6.95 -10.33 8.07
CA GLN A 282 6.17 -10.90 9.16
C GLN A 282 7.10 -11.40 10.28
N VAL A 283 8.12 -12.18 9.96
CA VAL A 283 9.08 -12.68 10.97
C VAL A 283 9.84 -11.53 11.64
N LEU A 284 10.30 -10.54 10.87
CA LEU A 284 10.98 -9.37 11.42
C LEU A 284 10.11 -8.58 12.39
N THR A 285 8.86 -8.32 12.01
CA THR A 285 7.93 -7.51 12.82
C THR A 285 7.36 -8.27 14.02
N ASP A 286 7.25 -9.60 13.95
CA ASP A 286 6.73 -10.43 15.05
C ASP A 286 7.80 -10.87 16.06
N THR A 287 9.06 -10.98 15.62
CA THR A 287 10.14 -11.56 16.43
C THR A 287 11.21 -10.53 16.81
N TYR A 288 11.80 -9.85 15.83
CA TYR A 288 13.00 -9.03 16.04
C TYR A 288 12.68 -7.56 16.38
N TYR A 289 11.59 -7.03 15.80
CA TYR A 289 11.18 -5.62 15.90
C TYR A 289 9.75 -5.48 16.42
N LYS A 290 9.30 -6.42 17.25
CA LYS A 290 7.97 -6.35 17.87
C LYS A 290 7.78 -5.04 18.62
N ASP A 291 6.69 -4.33 18.30
CA ASP A 291 6.33 -3.00 18.81
C ASP A 291 7.34 -1.87 18.50
N ARG A 292 8.36 -2.16 17.68
CA ARG A 292 9.47 -1.28 17.29
C ARG A 292 9.55 -1.18 15.77
N TYR A 293 8.39 -1.06 15.13
CA TYR A 293 8.25 -1.20 13.68
C TYR A 293 8.96 -0.09 12.91
N PHE A 294 8.86 1.16 13.37
CA PHE A 294 9.57 2.28 12.74
C PHE A 294 11.08 2.05 12.74
N GLU A 295 11.63 1.53 13.85
CA GLU A 295 13.07 1.29 14.01
C GLU A 295 13.60 0.28 12.99
N LEU A 296 12.80 -0.71 12.57
CA LEU A 296 13.18 -1.62 11.48
C LEU A 296 13.43 -0.84 10.18
N PHE A 297 12.48 -0.01 9.78
CA PHE A 297 12.56 0.72 8.51
C PHE A 297 13.61 1.82 8.55
N ASP A 298 13.74 2.50 9.69
CA ASP A 298 14.79 3.46 9.96
C ASP A 298 16.19 2.83 9.86
N GLU A 299 16.43 1.69 10.54
CA GLU A 299 17.72 1.00 10.47
C GLU A 299 18.07 0.54 9.04
N ILE A 300 17.08 0.09 8.28
CA ILE A 300 17.25 -0.23 6.85
C ILE A 300 17.62 1.02 6.05
N GLY A 301 16.91 2.13 6.26
CA GLY A 301 17.20 3.41 5.60
C GLY A 301 18.62 3.90 5.90
N GLN A 302 19.03 3.86 7.16
CA GLN A 302 20.38 4.21 7.58
C GLN A 302 21.45 3.27 6.99
N TYR A 303 21.14 1.97 6.83
CA TYR A 303 22.03 1.02 6.16
C TYR A 303 22.23 1.37 4.69
N TYR A 304 21.17 1.79 4.00
CA TYR A 304 21.25 2.28 2.62
C TYR A 304 22.16 3.48 2.49
N ASN A 305 22.00 4.48 3.36
CA ASN A 305 22.83 5.68 3.38
C ASN A 305 24.31 5.35 3.65
N LEU A 306 24.59 4.50 4.64
CA LEU A 306 25.94 4.10 5.01
C LEU A 306 26.69 3.40 3.86
N HIS A 307 25.97 2.62 3.05
CA HIS A 307 26.54 1.83 1.95
C HIS A 307 26.35 2.47 0.56
N ASN A 308 25.82 3.70 0.50
CA ASN A 308 25.49 4.41 -0.75
C ASN A 308 24.63 3.57 -1.72
N LEU A 309 23.64 2.86 -1.17
CA LEU A 309 22.74 2.02 -1.97
C LEU A 309 21.70 2.89 -2.69
N PRO A 310 21.34 2.55 -3.95
CA PRO A 310 20.43 3.37 -4.72
C PRO A 310 18.98 3.27 -4.21
N HIS A 311 18.31 4.41 -4.06
CA HIS A 311 16.86 4.46 -3.78
C HIS A 311 15.99 4.18 -5.04
N HIS A 312 16.59 4.21 -6.24
CA HIS A 312 15.89 4.03 -7.53
C HIS A 312 16.79 3.31 -8.53
N GLY A 313 16.21 2.70 -9.57
CA GLY A 313 16.98 2.08 -10.65
C GLY A 313 17.66 0.75 -10.31
N TYR A 314 17.28 0.13 -9.18
CA TYR A 314 17.70 -1.21 -8.79
C TYR A 314 16.85 -2.31 -9.46
N ARG A 315 17.41 -3.51 -9.53
CA ARG A 315 16.70 -4.74 -9.91
C ARG A 315 16.05 -5.38 -8.68
N LEU A 316 15.14 -6.32 -8.93
CA LEU A 316 14.54 -7.12 -7.88
C LEU A 316 15.59 -7.89 -7.07
N GLU A 317 16.57 -8.48 -7.76
CA GLU A 317 17.70 -9.19 -7.14
C GLU A 317 18.46 -8.31 -6.15
N ASP A 318 18.75 -7.06 -6.54
CA ASP A 318 19.50 -6.12 -5.72
C ASP A 318 18.82 -5.86 -4.38
N ILE A 319 17.50 -5.62 -4.37
CA ILE A 319 16.78 -5.33 -3.11
C ILE A 319 16.71 -6.51 -2.15
N PHE A 320 16.71 -7.74 -2.67
CA PHE A 320 16.80 -8.94 -1.84
C PHE A 320 18.20 -9.12 -1.27
N LEU A 321 19.24 -8.88 -2.08
CA LEU A 321 20.63 -8.92 -1.62
C LEU A 321 20.90 -7.83 -0.57
N PHE A 322 20.40 -6.61 -0.76
CA PHE A 322 20.57 -5.52 0.19
C PHE A 322 19.92 -5.84 1.53
N LEU A 323 18.69 -6.36 1.52
CA LEU A 323 18.02 -6.77 2.75
C LEU A 323 18.76 -7.93 3.42
N HIS A 324 19.20 -8.93 2.65
CA HIS A 324 19.98 -10.04 3.19
C HIS A 324 21.24 -9.56 3.90
N ASN A 325 22.04 -8.69 3.26
CA ASN A 325 23.27 -8.16 3.84
C ASN A 325 22.99 -7.27 5.07
N PHE A 326 21.92 -6.48 5.05
CA PHE A 326 21.45 -5.76 6.23
C PHE A 326 21.15 -6.71 7.38
N LEU A 327 20.35 -7.76 7.16
CA LEU A 327 19.99 -8.72 8.21
C LEU A 327 21.21 -9.43 8.79
N LEU A 328 22.14 -9.87 7.94
CA LEU A 328 23.41 -10.46 8.39
C LEU A 328 24.24 -9.49 9.24
N SER A 329 24.28 -8.20 8.87
CA SER A 329 24.96 -7.17 9.68
C SER A 329 24.35 -6.96 11.06
N ARG A 330 23.09 -7.37 11.26
CA ARG A 330 22.38 -7.37 12.55
C ARG A 330 22.42 -8.73 13.26
N GLY A 331 23.11 -9.72 12.70
CA GLY A 331 23.15 -11.09 13.23
C GLY A 331 21.81 -11.84 13.10
N ILE A 332 20.98 -11.43 12.14
CA ILE A 332 19.67 -12.03 11.85
C ILE A 332 19.82 -12.88 10.60
N ASP A 333 19.61 -14.20 10.72
CA ASP A 333 19.53 -15.09 9.56
C ASP A 333 18.07 -15.43 9.26
N LEU A 334 17.57 -14.88 8.14
CA LEU A 334 16.26 -15.17 7.57
C LEU A 334 16.40 -15.55 6.09
N PHE A 335 17.50 -16.23 5.73
CA PHE A 335 17.77 -16.59 4.35
C PHE A 335 16.66 -17.46 3.75
N THR A 336 16.09 -18.38 4.53
CA THR A 336 15.00 -19.26 4.09
C THR A 336 13.74 -18.47 3.72
N GLU A 337 13.34 -17.52 4.56
CA GLU A 337 12.19 -16.63 4.36
C GLU A 337 12.42 -15.72 3.16
N LEU A 338 13.58 -15.06 3.09
CA LEU A 338 13.97 -14.20 1.98
C LEU A 338 13.97 -14.94 0.66
N ARG A 339 14.52 -16.15 0.63
CA ARG A 339 14.53 -17.00 -0.57
C ARG A 339 13.11 -17.36 -1.01
N THR A 340 12.26 -17.73 -0.06
CA THR A 340 10.86 -18.09 -0.31
C THR A 340 10.08 -16.91 -0.90
N ASP A 341 10.26 -15.72 -0.34
CA ASP A 341 9.71 -14.48 -0.86
C ASP A 341 10.27 -14.16 -2.26
N TYR A 342 11.58 -14.29 -2.47
CA TYR A 342 12.22 -14.07 -3.77
C TYR A 342 11.60 -14.95 -4.84
N TYR A 343 11.52 -16.26 -4.61
CA TYR A 343 10.93 -17.19 -5.58
C TYR A 343 9.44 -16.93 -5.84
N SER A 344 8.69 -16.44 -4.85
CA SER A 344 7.27 -16.08 -5.00
C SER A 344 7.04 -14.98 -6.04
N ASN A 345 8.07 -14.20 -6.39
CA ASN A 345 7.99 -13.13 -7.39
C ASN A 345 8.09 -13.62 -8.85
N PHE A 346 8.37 -14.90 -9.10
CA PHE A 346 8.62 -15.42 -10.45
C PHE A 346 7.67 -16.56 -10.85
N LYS A 347 7.29 -16.57 -12.13
CA LYS A 347 6.50 -17.67 -12.74
C LYS A 347 7.35 -18.88 -13.13
N ILE A 348 8.65 -18.68 -13.30
CA ILE A 348 9.62 -19.71 -13.61
C ILE A 348 10.78 -19.56 -12.65
N ARG A 349 11.52 -20.64 -12.44
CA ARG A 349 12.70 -20.62 -11.57
C ARG A 349 13.68 -19.52 -12.00
N PRO A 350 13.94 -18.50 -11.16
CA PRO A 350 14.94 -17.47 -11.44
C PRO A 350 16.35 -17.96 -11.09
N HIS A 351 17.37 -17.16 -11.44
CA HIS A 351 18.67 -17.25 -10.78
C HIS A 351 18.53 -16.69 -9.35
N GLY A 352 19.20 -17.30 -8.37
CA GLY A 352 19.21 -16.80 -6.99
C GLY A 352 19.98 -15.48 -6.86
N PHE A 353 19.71 -14.70 -5.81
CA PHE A 353 20.53 -13.55 -5.44
C PHE A 353 21.75 -13.95 -4.58
N TRP A 354 21.94 -15.25 -4.36
CA TRP A 354 22.95 -15.86 -3.48
C TRP A 354 23.86 -16.81 -4.25
N ASP A 355 24.97 -17.21 -3.62
CA ASP A 355 25.88 -18.19 -4.18
C ASP A 355 25.28 -19.60 -4.17
N ASP A 356 25.26 -20.23 -5.34
CA ASP A 356 24.74 -21.59 -5.52
C ASP A 356 25.66 -22.60 -4.79
N LYS A 357 25.20 -23.14 -3.65
CA LYS A 357 25.93 -24.15 -2.86
C LYS A 357 25.94 -25.56 -3.49
N ILE A 358 25.09 -25.82 -4.49
CA ILE A 358 24.97 -27.13 -5.16
C ILE A 358 25.45 -27.01 -6.61
N GLU A 359 26.40 -27.84 -7.02
CA GLU A 359 26.86 -27.87 -8.41
C GLU A 359 25.73 -28.28 -9.38
N LYS A 360 25.80 -27.79 -10.63
CA LYS A 360 24.77 -28.06 -11.66
C LYS A 360 24.55 -29.55 -11.92
N ARG A 361 25.60 -30.37 -11.86
CA ARG A 361 25.52 -31.82 -12.09
C ARG A 361 24.83 -32.52 -10.93
N GLU A 362 25.25 -32.22 -9.71
CA GLU A 362 24.68 -32.73 -8.48
C GLU A 362 23.20 -32.35 -8.35
N ARG A 363 22.86 -31.08 -8.61
CA ARG A 363 21.48 -30.58 -8.61
C ARG A 363 20.56 -31.40 -9.53
N LYS A 364 21.02 -31.72 -10.73
CA LYS A 364 20.26 -32.56 -11.68
C LYS A 364 20.07 -33.98 -11.15
N GLN A 365 21.08 -34.54 -10.49
CA GLN A 365 21.02 -35.87 -9.90
C GLN A 365 20.04 -35.92 -8.72
N LEU A 366 20.08 -34.93 -7.82
CA LEU A 366 19.14 -34.82 -6.70
C LEU A 366 17.70 -34.71 -7.19
N LEU A 367 17.42 -33.78 -8.12
CA LEU A 367 16.08 -33.62 -8.71
C LEU A 367 15.61 -34.89 -9.44
N TYR A 368 16.52 -35.61 -10.11
CA TYR A 368 16.21 -36.91 -10.72
C TYR A 368 15.83 -37.96 -9.67
N GLN A 369 16.57 -38.05 -8.56
CA GLN A 369 16.27 -39.00 -7.49
C GLN A 369 14.90 -38.71 -6.85
N ILE A 370 14.63 -37.45 -6.51
CA ILE A 370 13.34 -37.00 -5.97
C ILE A 370 12.22 -37.25 -6.97
N GLY A 371 12.46 -37.01 -8.26
CA GLY A 371 11.54 -37.29 -9.34
C GLY A 371 11.21 -38.79 -9.52
N ASN A 372 11.95 -39.71 -8.90
CA ASN A 372 11.66 -41.14 -8.89
C ASN A 372 11.02 -41.63 -7.56
N ASP A 373 10.89 -40.77 -6.55
CA ASP A 373 10.21 -41.09 -5.29
C ASP A 373 8.69 -41.03 -5.47
N LYS A 374 8.09 -42.17 -5.87
CA LYS A 374 6.64 -42.26 -6.12
C LYS A 374 5.79 -41.90 -4.91
N PRO A 375 6.07 -42.36 -3.67
CA PRO A 375 5.35 -41.93 -2.48
C PRO A 375 5.34 -40.41 -2.28
N PHE A 376 6.50 -39.76 -2.42
CA PHE A 376 6.60 -38.30 -2.29
C PHE A 376 5.77 -37.59 -3.37
N LEU A 377 5.93 -38.00 -4.63
CA LEU A 377 5.18 -37.42 -5.75
C LEU A 377 3.66 -37.56 -5.57
N GLN A 378 3.18 -38.74 -5.17
CA GLN A 378 1.76 -38.99 -4.98
C GLN A 378 1.19 -38.18 -3.82
N LYS A 379 1.95 -38.02 -2.72
CA LYS A 379 1.54 -37.22 -1.55
C LYS A 379 1.23 -35.76 -1.91
N TYR A 380 2.00 -35.18 -2.83
CA TYR A 380 1.87 -33.76 -3.21
C TYR A 380 1.22 -33.56 -4.59
N GLY A 381 0.71 -34.61 -5.24
CA GLY A 381 0.09 -34.51 -6.56
C GLY A 381 1.07 -34.09 -7.67
N LEU A 382 2.35 -34.40 -7.52
CA LEU A 382 3.42 -34.01 -8.42
C LEU A 382 3.75 -35.15 -9.41
N ASN A 383 4.45 -34.80 -10.48
CA ASN A 383 5.05 -35.77 -11.38
C ASN A 383 6.53 -35.46 -11.58
N ARG A 384 7.27 -36.45 -12.09
CA ARG A 384 8.71 -36.35 -12.32
C ARG A 384 9.12 -35.15 -13.17
N LYS A 385 8.37 -34.85 -14.24
CA LYS A 385 8.66 -33.72 -15.14
C LYS A 385 8.57 -32.38 -14.42
N ILE A 386 7.63 -32.22 -13.48
CA ILE A 386 7.49 -31.03 -12.65
C ILE A 386 8.74 -30.87 -11.77
N ILE A 387 9.16 -31.90 -11.05
CA ILE A 387 10.37 -31.83 -10.20
C ILE A 387 11.61 -31.47 -11.02
N GLU A 388 11.86 -32.16 -12.14
CA GLU A 388 13.09 -31.96 -12.90
C GLU A 388 13.17 -30.62 -13.63
N LYS A 389 12.03 -30.04 -14.04
CA LYS A 389 12.00 -28.84 -14.91
C LYS A 389 11.46 -27.59 -14.23
N GLN A 390 10.70 -27.73 -13.16
CA GLN A 390 9.95 -26.66 -12.51
C GLN A 390 10.22 -26.59 -11.01
N ALA A 391 11.26 -27.25 -10.48
CA ALA A 391 11.66 -27.09 -9.10
C ALA A 391 13.03 -26.41 -8.94
N ALA A 392 13.14 -25.58 -7.92
CA ALA A 392 14.39 -25.27 -7.25
C ALA A 392 14.61 -26.26 -6.11
N ILE A 393 15.86 -26.61 -5.86
CA ILE A 393 16.30 -27.43 -4.74
C ILE A 393 17.44 -26.67 -4.06
N ASP A 394 17.35 -26.59 -2.75
CA ASP A 394 18.31 -25.89 -1.92
C ASP A 394 18.65 -26.72 -0.68
N ILE A 395 19.86 -26.54 -0.14
CA ILE A 395 20.32 -27.22 1.06
C ILE A 395 19.68 -26.56 2.29
N VAL A 396 19.31 -27.36 3.29
CA VAL A 396 18.98 -26.87 4.64
C VAL A 396 20.26 -26.83 5.47
N GLU A 397 20.62 -25.66 5.99
CA GLU A 397 21.83 -25.54 6.80
C GLU A 397 21.73 -26.43 8.05
N ASN A 398 22.81 -27.13 8.37
CA ASN A 398 22.90 -28.12 9.47
C ASN A 398 22.11 -29.42 9.27
N SER A 399 21.79 -29.80 8.03
CA SER A 399 21.24 -31.12 7.70
C SER A 399 21.93 -31.73 6.48
N ASP A 400 22.44 -32.95 6.61
CA ASP A 400 23.16 -33.63 5.52
C ASP A 400 22.20 -34.25 4.48
N ASN A 401 20.95 -34.52 4.88
CA ASN A 401 19.98 -35.26 4.05
C ASN A 401 18.67 -34.51 3.81
N GLU A 402 18.50 -33.29 4.32
CA GLU A 402 17.29 -32.48 4.13
C GLU A 402 17.50 -31.35 3.10
N TYR A 403 16.54 -31.25 2.19
CA TYR A 403 16.54 -30.28 1.11
C TYR A 403 15.20 -29.54 1.08
N LEU A 404 15.26 -28.24 0.81
CA LEU A 404 14.07 -27.43 0.53
C LEU A 404 13.81 -27.45 -0.99
N LEU A 405 12.62 -27.88 -1.37
CA LEU A 405 12.12 -27.79 -2.74
C LEU A 405 11.13 -26.64 -2.87
N THR A 406 11.37 -25.78 -3.86
CA THR A 406 10.38 -24.80 -4.32
C THR A 406 9.89 -25.20 -5.71
N VAL A 407 8.62 -25.59 -5.81
CA VAL A 407 8.01 -26.05 -7.07
C VAL A 407 7.15 -24.94 -7.66
N PHE A 408 7.39 -24.62 -8.94
CA PHE A 408 6.69 -23.59 -9.72
C PHE A 408 5.60 -24.25 -10.58
N LEU A 409 4.42 -24.45 -10.00
CA LEU A 409 3.29 -25.08 -10.69
C LEU A 409 2.59 -24.07 -11.62
N GLN A 410 2.67 -24.31 -12.92
CA GLN A 410 1.94 -23.50 -13.90
C GLN A 410 0.47 -23.91 -13.96
N LYS A 411 -0.43 -22.98 -13.66
CA LYS A 411 -1.89 -23.14 -13.78
C LYS A 411 -2.43 -22.04 -14.69
N ASP A 412 -2.87 -22.41 -15.89
CA ASP A 412 -3.42 -21.51 -16.91
C ASP A 412 -2.62 -20.20 -17.08
N ASN A 413 -3.00 -19.13 -16.36
CA ASN A 413 -2.38 -17.80 -16.41
C ASN A 413 -1.61 -17.38 -15.12
N SER A 414 -1.62 -18.21 -14.08
CA SER A 414 -0.96 -17.98 -12.79
C SER A 414 0.07 -19.07 -12.47
N VAL A 415 0.86 -18.81 -11.43
CA VAL A 415 1.78 -19.79 -10.86
C VAL A 415 1.45 -19.96 -9.39
N GLU A 416 1.39 -21.20 -8.97
CA GLU A 416 1.31 -21.61 -7.59
C GLU A 416 2.68 -22.13 -7.15
N HIS A 417 3.19 -21.62 -6.02
CA HIS A 417 4.46 -22.05 -5.45
C HIS A 417 4.20 -23.05 -4.32
N LEU A 418 4.79 -24.23 -4.41
CA LEU A 418 4.82 -25.20 -3.30
C LEU A 418 6.21 -25.21 -2.68
N PHE A 419 6.27 -24.99 -1.36
CA PHE A 419 7.49 -25.05 -0.56
C PHE A 419 7.46 -26.36 0.25
N LEU A 420 8.37 -27.28 -0.04
CA LEU A 420 8.35 -28.65 0.45
C LEU A 420 9.71 -29.01 1.05
N SER A 421 9.73 -29.66 2.21
CA SER A 421 10.94 -30.35 2.69
C SER A 421 11.01 -31.76 2.10
N TYR A 422 12.19 -32.16 1.66
CA TYR A 422 12.50 -33.53 1.23
C TYR A 422 13.69 -34.07 2.01
N THR A 423 13.52 -35.23 2.63
CA THR A 423 14.60 -35.93 3.34
C THR A 423 14.93 -37.21 2.61
N PHE A 424 16.19 -37.37 2.18
CA PHE A 424 16.66 -38.65 1.67
C PHE A 424 16.72 -39.65 2.83
N LYS A 425 16.09 -40.81 2.64
CA LYS A 425 16.25 -41.93 3.56
C LYS A 425 17.64 -42.53 3.34
N GLU A 426 18.36 -42.77 4.44
CA GLU A 426 19.63 -43.48 4.43
C GLU A 426 19.53 -44.87 3.79
#